data_AF-A0A9P0TFV2-F1
#
_entry.id   AF-A0A9P0TFV2-F1
#
_cell.length_a   1.000
_cell.length_b   1.000
_cell.length_c   1.000
_cell.angle_alpha   90.00
_cell.angle_beta   90.00
_cell.angle_gamma   90.00
#
_symmetry.space_group_name_H-M   'P 1'
#
loop_
_entity.id
_entity.type
_entity.pdbx_description
1 polymer ?
#
loop_
_entity_poly.entity_id
_entity_poly.type
_entity_poly.pdbx_seq_one_letter_code
_entity_poly.pdbx_strand_id
1 'polypeptide(L)'
;MLRYKRKYFWNSWSEEWVVLYDDSTMAWFKDARGKCMPTQKHLVKESPEMLAIATWTGQVPQRPPLPSGAKLSQLMALGSGKDPDRVIWMLTKSDAETR
;
A
#
# COMPACT_ATOMS: atom_id res chain seq x y z
N MET A 1 -3.78 -7.87 -1.77
CA MET A 1 -3.43 -6.87 -0.73
C MET A 1 -4.62 -5.92 -0.57
N LEU A 2 -4.88 -5.31 0.60
CA LEU A 2 -5.81 -4.17 0.65
C LEU A 2 -4.99 -2.89 0.50
N ARG A 3 -5.50 -1.90 -0.24
CA ARG A 3 -4.94 -0.55 -0.30
C ARG A 3 -5.97 0.45 0.19
N TYR A 4 -5.52 1.38 1.03
CA TYR A 4 -6.33 2.49 1.48
C TYR A 4 -6.39 3.58 0.40
N LYS A 5 -7.59 4.08 0.15
CA LYS A 5 -7.86 5.19 -0.76
C LYS A 5 -8.70 6.22 -0.02
N ARG A 6 -8.11 7.39 0.22
CA ARG A 6 -8.83 8.61 0.57
C ARG A 6 -9.44 9.18 -0.71
N LYS A 7 -10.75 9.05 -0.89
CA LYS A 7 -11.47 9.76 -1.95
C LYS A 7 -12.14 11.00 -1.34
N TYR A 8 -12.55 11.93 -2.19
CA TYR A 8 -13.10 13.24 -1.83
C TYR A 8 -14.25 13.22 -0.79
N PHE A 9 -14.98 12.11 -0.65
CA PHE A 9 -16.10 11.97 0.31
C PHE A 9 -16.06 10.71 1.19
N TRP A 10 -15.10 9.81 0.98
CA TRP A 10 -15.02 8.57 1.75
C TRP A 10 -13.62 8.00 1.76
N ASN A 11 -13.23 7.60 2.96
CA ASN A 11 -12.01 6.86 3.25
C ASN A 11 -12.33 5.39 3.21
N SER A 12 -11.68 4.63 2.32
CA SER A 12 -12.01 3.22 2.15
C SER A 12 -10.77 2.37 1.91
N TRP A 13 -10.79 1.16 2.48
CA TRP A 13 -9.91 0.09 2.08
C TRP A 13 -10.52 -0.63 0.88
N SER A 14 -9.69 -0.90 -0.13
CA SER A 14 -10.08 -1.63 -1.33
C SER A 14 -9.13 -2.79 -1.58
N GLU A 15 -9.66 -3.95 -1.93
CA GLU A 15 -8.85 -5.08 -2.36
C GLU A 15 -8.27 -4.82 -3.74
N GLU A 16 -6.94 -4.95 -3.84
CA GLU A 16 -6.20 -4.83 -5.08
C GLU A 16 -5.06 -5.86 -5.15
N TRP A 17 -4.75 -6.22 -6.38
CA TRP A 17 -3.63 -7.07 -6.75
C TRP A 17 -2.41 -6.18 -6.96
N VAL A 18 -1.31 -6.52 -6.31
CA VAL A 18 -0.08 -5.74 -6.38
C VAL A 18 0.96 -6.58 -7.11
N VAL A 19 1.55 -6.01 -8.15
CA VAL A 19 2.67 -6.60 -8.88
C VAL A 19 3.87 -5.68 -8.69
N LEU A 20 4.98 -6.24 -8.22
CA LEU A 20 6.28 -5.58 -8.21
C LEU A 20 7.07 -6.09 -9.42
N TYR A 21 7.35 -5.19 -10.35
CA TYR A 21 8.15 -5.46 -11.55
C TYR A 21 9.65 -5.34 -11.24
N ASP A 22 10.46 -5.89 -12.14
CA ASP A 22 11.93 -5.87 -12.10
C ASP A 22 12.52 -4.45 -12.15
N ASP A 23 11.86 -3.53 -12.86
CA ASP A 23 12.22 -2.12 -12.93
C ASP A 23 11.93 -1.32 -11.64
N SER A 24 11.52 -2.02 -10.57
CA SER A 24 11.06 -1.48 -9.28
C SER A 24 9.70 -0.77 -9.35
N THR A 25 8.93 -0.93 -10.43
CA THR A 25 7.57 -0.43 -10.50
C THR A 25 6.67 -1.33 -9.68
N MET A 26 6.00 -0.76 -8.68
CA MET A 26 4.88 -1.40 -8.01
C MET A 26 3.56 -0.90 -8.62
N ALA A 27 2.74 -1.80 -9.12
CA ALA A 27 1.49 -1.48 -9.78
C ALA A 27 0.31 -2.20 -9.13
N TRP A 28 -0.82 -1.50 -9.03
CA TRP A 28 -2.06 -2.02 -8.47
C TRP A 28 -3.07 -2.33 -9.57
N PHE A 29 -3.77 -3.45 -9.43
CA PHE A 29 -4.79 -3.91 -10.36
C PHE A 29 -6.07 -4.30 -9.61
N LYS A 30 -7.23 -4.12 -10.27
CA LYS A 30 -8.52 -4.58 -9.73
C LYS A 30 -8.73 -6.09 -9.90
N ASP A 31 -8.08 -6.71 -10.88
CA ASP A 31 -8.20 -8.14 -11.20
C ASP A 31 -6.82 -8.81 -11.10
N ALA A 32 -6.80 -10.03 -10.56
CA ALA A 32 -5.64 -10.92 -10.43
C ALA A 32 -4.97 -11.20 -11.77
N ARG A 33 -5.77 -11.25 -12.83
CA ARG A 33 -5.29 -11.63 -14.17
C ARG A 33 -4.41 -10.56 -14.82
N GLY A 34 -4.29 -9.37 -14.23
CA GLY A 34 -3.47 -8.28 -14.77
C GLY A 34 -3.90 -7.78 -16.15
N LYS A 35 -5.05 -8.24 -16.67
CA LYS A 35 -5.53 -7.95 -18.02
C LYS A 35 -6.03 -6.52 -18.19
N CYS A 36 -6.28 -5.81 -17.09
CA CYS A 36 -6.73 -4.42 -17.10
C CYS A 36 -5.56 -3.47 -16.83
N MET A 37 -5.74 -2.22 -17.24
CA MET A 37 -4.79 -1.14 -16.91
C MET A 37 -4.64 -1.01 -15.39
N PRO A 38 -3.40 -0.74 -14.92
CA PRO A 38 -3.16 -0.56 -13.49
C PRO A 38 -3.89 0.67 -12.99
N THR A 39 -4.50 0.55 -11.81
CA THR A 39 -5.20 1.66 -11.13
C THR A 39 -4.23 2.70 -10.60
N GLN A 40 -3.00 2.28 -10.32
CA GLN A 40 -1.91 3.14 -9.89
C GLN A 40 -0.59 2.44 -10.20
N LYS A 41 0.46 3.24 -10.44
CA LYS A 41 1.85 2.80 -10.45
C LYS A 41 2.63 3.66 -9.46
N HIS A 42 3.64 3.07 -8.84
CA HIS A 42 4.55 3.74 -7.93
C HIS A 42 5.94 3.16 -8.14
N LEU A 43 6.92 4.01 -8.41
CA LEU A 43 8.28 3.56 -8.63
C LEU A 43 8.99 3.47 -7.29
N VAL A 44 9.20 2.24 -6.79
CA VAL A 44 9.67 2.01 -5.42
C VAL A 44 11.03 2.62 -5.19
N LYS A 45 11.93 2.57 -6.17
CA LYS A 45 13.26 3.24 -6.11
C LYS A 45 13.20 4.77 -6.00
N GLU A 46 12.06 5.38 -6.31
CA GLU A 46 11.82 6.83 -6.12
C GLU A 46 11.10 7.14 -4.80
N SER A 47 10.74 6.11 -4.04
CA SER A 47 10.38 6.27 -2.64
C SER A 47 11.68 6.57 -1.90
N PRO A 48 11.77 7.67 -1.13
CA PRO A 48 12.88 7.88 -0.22
C PRO A 48 12.84 6.75 0.83
N GLU A 49 13.81 6.75 1.74
CA GLU A 49 14.06 5.80 2.83
C GLU A 49 12.85 5.38 3.70
N MET A 50 11.65 5.87 3.43
CA MET A 50 10.41 5.63 4.15
C MET A 50 9.61 4.46 3.56
N LEU A 51 10.03 3.25 3.94
CA LEU A 51 9.19 2.05 3.97
C LEU A 51 8.99 1.68 5.44
N ALA A 52 7.74 1.64 5.90
CA ALA A 52 7.41 1.27 7.27
C ALA A 52 6.48 0.08 7.31
N ILE A 53 6.75 -0.86 8.22
CA ILE A 53 5.94 -2.06 8.44
C ILE A 53 5.56 -2.19 9.91
N ALA A 54 4.38 -2.76 10.17
CA ALA A 54 3.91 -3.06 11.51
C ALA A 54 4.04 -1.88 12.49
N THR A 55 4.75 -2.06 13.59
CA THR A 55 4.92 -1.04 14.64
C THR A 55 5.61 0.23 14.13
N TRP A 56 6.49 0.13 13.13
CA TRP A 56 7.19 1.28 12.54
C TRP A 56 6.24 2.23 11.81
N THR A 57 5.06 1.75 11.39
CA THR A 57 4.04 2.61 10.76
C THR A 57 3.47 3.67 11.69
N GLY A 58 3.67 3.54 13.01
CA GLY A 58 3.25 4.55 13.98
C GLY A 58 3.98 5.89 13.84
N GLN A 59 5.14 5.90 13.18
CA GLN A 59 5.92 7.12 12.90
C GLN A 59 5.48 7.82 11.60
N VAL A 60 4.62 7.18 10.81
CA VAL A 60 4.18 7.72 9.51
C VAL A 60 2.90 8.54 9.71
N PRO A 61 2.87 9.80 9.24
CA PRO A 61 1.73 10.70 9.47
C PRO A 61 0.47 10.22 8.75
N GLN A 62 -0.69 10.66 9.26
CA GLN A 62 -2.00 10.39 8.63
C GLN A 62 -2.33 8.88 8.49
N ARG A 63 -1.94 8.08 9.49
CA ARG A 63 -2.26 6.65 9.52
C ARG A 63 -3.78 6.40 9.48
N PRO A 64 -4.28 5.61 8.52
CA PRO A 64 -5.70 5.32 8.42
C PRO A 64 -6.16 4.36 9.53
N PRO A 65 -7.44 4.41 9.93
CA PRO A 65 -8.02 3.38 10.77
C PRO A 65 -8.02 2.03 10.03
N LEU A 66 -7.67 0.96 10.75
CA LEU A 66 -7.65 -0.38 10.20
C LEU A 66 -9.09 -0.92 10.04
N PRO A 67 -9.37 -1.71 8.97
CA PRO A 67 -10.63 -2.41 8.85
C PRO A 67 -10.76 -3.49 9.93
N SER A 68 -11.99 -3.87 10.27
CA SER A 68 -12.26 -4.90 11.29
C SER A 68 -11.51 -6.21 10.99
N GLY A 69 -10.88 -6.79 12.00
CA GLY A 69 -10.10 -8.03 11.89
C GLY A 69 -8.68 -7.88 11.31
N ALA A 70 -8.30 -6.71 10.81
CA ALA A 70 -6.92 -6.47 10.38
C ALA A 70 -6.01 -6.22 11.58
N LYS A 71 -4.79 -6.78 11.52
CA LYS A 71 -3.77 -6.60 12.55
C LYS A 71 -2.77 -5.53 12.14
N LEU A 72 -2.15 -4.89 13.13
CA LEU A 72 -1.05 -3.97 12.87
C LEU A 72 0.12 -4.65 12.15
N SER A 73 0.39 -5.93 12.41
CA SER A 73 1.44 -6.73 11.73
C SER A 73 1.31 -6.74 10.21
N GLN A 74 0.10 -6.55 9.69
CA GLN A 74 -0.22 -6.58 8.27
C GLN A 74 -0.05 -5.22 7.60
N LEU A 75 0.09 -4.14 8.38
CA LEU A 75 0.10 -2.77 7.87
C LEU A 75 1.47 -2.39 7.32
N MET A 76 1.46 -1.79 6.14
CA MET A 76 2.62 -1.23 5.47
C MET A 76 2.33 0.18 4.98
N ALA A 77 3.35 1.03 4.97
CA ALA A 77 3.31 2.39 4.45
C ALA A 77 4.51 2.64 3.54
N LEU A 78 4.25 3.27 2.39
CA LEU A 78 5.27 3.71 1.45
C LEU A 78 5.15 5.21 1.22
N GLY A 79 6.25 5.93 1.42
CA GLY A 79 6.36 7.34 1.05
C GLY A 79 6.74 7.55 -0.41
N SER A 80 6.66 8.79 -0.86
CA SER A 80 7.14 9.24 -2.17
C SER A 80 8.05 10.44 -2.00
N GLY A 81 9.19 10.45 -2.69
CA GLY A 81 10.16 11.56 -2.57
C GLY A 81 9.72 12.77 -3.36
N LYS A 82 8.97 12.51 -4.43
CA LYS A 82 8.35 13.52 -5.29
C LYS A 82 7.12 14.15 -4.64
N ASP A 83 6.52 13.50 -3.66
CA ASP A 83 5.26 13.93 -3.03
C ASP A 83 5.24 13.50 -1.55
N PRO A 84 5.85 14.30 -0.65
CA PRO A 84 6.01 13.95 0.77
C PRO A 84 4.69 13.76 1.52
N ASP A 85 3.61 14.38 1.04
CA ASP A 85 2.28 14.28 1.65
C ASP A 85 1.53 13.01 1.21
N ARG A 86 2.05 12.30 0.20
CA ARG A 86 1.45 11.10 -0.35
C ARG A 86 2.08 9.84 0.25
N VAL A 87 1.35 9.27 1.20
CA VAL A 87 1.64 7.95 1.77
C VAL A 87 0.69 6.91 1.18
N ILE A 88 1.25 5.82 0.66
CA ILE A 88 0.50 4.66 0.20
C ILE A 88 0.39 3.66 1.34
N TRP A 89 -0.82 3.49 1.86
CA TRP A 89 -1.12 2.56 2.95
C TRP A 89 -1.67 1.24 2.41
N MET A 90 -1.11 0.13 2.87
CA MET A 90 -1.45 -1.22 2.41
C MET A 90 -1.58 -2.20 3.59
N LEU A 91 -2.47 -3.18 3.45
CA LEU A 91 -2.56 -4.33 4.35
C LEU A 91 -2.29 -5.62 3.58
N THR A 92 -1.34 -6.41 4.08
CA THR A 92 -1.16 -7.79 3.64
C THR A 92 -2.32 -8.65 4.12
N LYS A 93 -2.69 -9.66 3.34
CA LYS A 93 -3.84 -10.53 3.66
C LYS A 93 -3.46 -11.73 4.55
N SER A 94 -2.17 -12.03 4.68
CA SER A 94 -1.67 -13.20 5.38
C SER A 94 -0.47 -12.84 6.25
N ASP A 95 -0.48 -13.24 7.52
CA ASP A 95 0.71 -13.25 8.39
C ASP A 95 1.69 -14.37 7.98
N ALA A 96 1.26 -15.32 7.14
CA ALA A 96 1.99 -16.56 6.82
C ALA A 96 2.69 -16.57 5.45
N GLU A 97 2.54 -15.53 4.62
CA GLU A 97 3.28 -15.37 3.34
C GLU A 97 4.76 -14.99 3.54
N THR A 98 5.25 -14.97 4.77
CA THR A 98 6.67 -14.81 5.15
C THR A 98 7.33 -16.14 5.51
N ARG A 99 6.98 -17.23 4.80
CA ARG A 99 7.66 -18.52 4.94
C ARG A 99 8.56 -18.80 3.75
#